data_AF-A0A2W4WC93-F1
#
_entry.id   AF-A0A2W4WC93-F1
#
_cell.length_a   1.000
_cell.length_b   1.000
_cell.length_c   1.000
_cell.angle_alpha   90.00
_cell.angle_beta   90.00
_cell.angle_gamma   90.00
#
_symmetry.space_group_name_H-M   'P 1'
#
loop_
_entity.id
_entity.type
_entity.pdbx_description
1 polymer ?
#
loop_
_entity_poly.entity_id
_entity_poly.type
_entity_poly.pdbx_seq_one_letter_code
_entity_poly.pdbx_strand_id
1 'polypeptide(L)'
;MQRLVVAAIYVFGIKRGVGAESLCEFFHKLHLETHIGISVSSLRKIQRLLEGEILTYQKGQHERLSQACTDLPKMCVGVGETWLEQTVLVMMALSSGYLLVEEITDSHRYITWQQSIQPVLKQWQGQINTVSMTGQKL
;
A
#
# COMPACT_ATOMS: atom_id res chain seq x y z
N MET A 1 15.32 9.66 19.51
CA MET A 1 15.59 10.23 18.18
C MET A 1 15.25 9.33 17.01
N GLN A 2 15.46 8.00 17.06
CA GLN A 2 15.09 7.10 15.94
C GLN A 2 13.61 7.21 15.50
N ARG A 3 12.67 7.24 16.45
CA ARG A 3 11.23 7.42 16.17
C ARG A 3 10.93 8.71 15.41
N LEU A 4 11.63 9.81 15.71
CA LEU A 4 11.47 11.09 15.03
C LEU A 4 11.87 10.96 13.55
N VAL A 5 13.06 10.38 13.29
CA VAL A 5 13.57 10.20 11.93
C VAL A 5 12.64 9.30 11.11
N VAL A 6 12.24 8.16 11.69
CA VAL A 6 11.31 7.22 11.03
C VAL A 6 9.96 7.89 10.79
N ALA A 7 9.41 8.61 11.76
CA ALA A 7 8.13 9.30 11.60
C ALA A 7 8.19 10.39 10.53
N ALA A 8 9.26 11.18 10.49
CA ALA A 8 9.45 12.21 9.46
C ALA A 8 9.57 11.60 8.06
N ILE A 9 10.36 10.54 7.90
CA ILE A 9 10.49 9.83 6.62
C ILE A 9 9.15 9.19 6.21
N TYR A 10 8.43 8.57 7.15
CA TYR A 10 7.13 7.96 6.87
C TYR A 10 6.09 9.01 6.44
N VAL A 11 5.93 10.07 7.24
CA VAL A 11 4.87 11.06 7.03
C VAL A 11 5.17 11.96 5.85
N PHE A 12 6.41 12.45 5.70
CA PHE A 12 6.76 13.38 4.63
C PHE A 12 7.32 12.66 3.41
N GLY A 13 8.26 11.74 3.59
CA GLY A 13 8.89 11.02 2.48
C GLY A 13 7.91 10.09 1.77
N ILE A 14 7.31 9.15 2.49
CA ILE A 14 6.46 8.12 1.90
C ILE A 14 5.04 8.65 1.62
N LYS A 15 4.35 9.18 2.64
CA LYS A 15 2.93 9.58 2.48
C LYS A 15 2.74 10.86 1.66
N ARG A 16 3.76 11.72 1.54
CA ARG A 16 3.66 13.01 0.82
C ARG A 16 4.64 13.15 -0.34
N GLY A 17 5.51 12.16 -0.59
CA GLY A 17 6.45 12.17 -1.71
C GLY A 17 7.58 13.19 -1.57
N VAL A 18 7.91 13.63 -0.35
CA VAL A 18 9.01 14.60 -0.13
C VAL A 18 10.36 13.90 -0.32
N GLY A 19 11.19 14.42 -1.22
CA GLY A 19 12.51 13.87 -1.50
C GLY A 19 13.47 13.93 -0.32
N ALA A 20 14.44 13.00 -0.30
CA ALA A 20 15.44 12.91 0.76
C ALA A 20 16.33 14.17 0.89
N GLU A 21 16.52 14.92 -0.19
CA GLU A 21 17.19 16.22 -0.20
C GLU A 21 16.45 17.24 0.67
N SER A 22 15.15 17.42 0.44
CA SER A 22 14.31 18.34 1.23
C SER A 22 14.19 17.89 2.67
N LEU A 23 14.11 16.58 2.94
CA LEU A 23 14.16 16.06 4.29
C LEU A 23 15.50 16.37 4.96
N CYS A 24 16.61 16.14 4.27
CA CYS A 24 17.94 16.45 4.78
C CYS A 24 18.06 17.93 5.15
N GLU A 25 17.61 18.83 4.27
CA GLU A 25 17.57 20.27 4.56
C GLU A 25 16.69 20.60 5.77
N PHE A 26 15.49 20.02 5.85
CA PHE A 26 14.58 20.19 6.99
C PHE A 26 15.25 19.79 8.31
N PHE A 27 15.93 18.65 8.35
CA PHE A 27 16.64 18.23 9.55
C PHE A 27 17.80 19.16 9.92
N HIS A 28 18.53 19.70 8.95
CA HIS A 28 19.59 20.69 9.20
C HIS A 28 19.03 22.00 9.75
N LYS A 29 17.87 22.46 9.26
CA LYS A 29 17.19 23.66 9.80
C LYS A 29 16.74 23.48 11.25
N LEU A 30 16.53 22.24 11.69
CA LEU A 30 16.22 21.90 13.08
C LEU A 30 17.48 21.63 13.93
N HIS A 31 18.67 21.79 13.35
CA HIS A 31 19.96 21.48 13.98
C HIS A 31 20.08 20.03 14.47
N LEU A 32 19.37 19.09 13.84
CA LEU A 32 19.35 17.70 14.26
C LEU A 32 20.64 16.95 13.89
N GLU A 33 21.42 17.46 12.94
CA GLU A 33 22.76 16.97 12.59
C GLU A 33 23.73 16.95 13.77
N THR A 34 23.50 17.77 14.80
CA THR A 34 24.30 17.78 16.03
C THR A 34 24.06 16.57 16.93
N HIS A 35 22.94 15.85 16.72
CA HIS A 35 22.51 14.71 17.54
C HIS A 35 22.41 13.39 16.78
N ILE A 36 22.28 13.45 15.44
CA ILE A 36 22.16 12.29 14.56
C ILE A 36 22.98 12.52 13.28
N GLY A 37 23.59 11.46 12.75
CA GLY A 37 24.28 11.53 11.45
C GLY A 37 23.26 11.59 10.32
N ILE A 38 23.09 12.76 9.71
CA ILE A 38 22.10 12.99 8.64
C ILE A 38 22.82 13.26 7.33
N SER A 39 22.50 12.47 6.32
CA SER A 39 22.89 12.73 4.94
C SER A 39 21.77 12.26 4.02
N VAL A 40 21.73 12.81 2.80
CA VAL A 40 20.75 12.41 1.78
C VAL A 40 20.79 10.91 1.53
N SER A 41 21.99 10.32 1.44
CA SER A 41 22.15 8.88 1.20
C SER A 41 21.68 8.04 2.39
N SER A 42 21.94 8.47 3.63
CA SER A 42 21.45 7.81 4.84
C SER A 42 19.92 7.85 4.91
N LEU A 43 19.29 8.99 4.60
CA LEU A 43 17.82 9.12 4.59
C LEU A 43 17.19 8.25 3.52
N ARG A 44 17.75 8.23 2.29
CA ARG A 44 17.29 7.32 1.22
C ARG A 44 17.39 5.86 1.63
N LYS A 45 18.47 5.47 2.30
CA LYS A 45 18.64 4.10 2.80
C LYS A 45 17.54 3.74 3.80
N ILE A 46 17.25 4.61 4.76
CA ILE A 46 16.18 4.38 5.76
C ILE A 46 14.81 4.34 5.08
N GLN A 47 14.55 5.23 4.12
CA GLN A 47 13.29 5.22 3.38
C GLN A 47 13.05 3.88 2.66
N ARG A 48 14.05 3.36 1.94
CA ARG A 48 13.94 2.04 1.28
C ARG A 48 13.73 0.89 2.25
N LEU A 49 14.39 0.93 3.40
CA LEU A 49 14.16 -0.06 4.46
C LEU A 49 12.72 0.01 4.96
N LEU A 50 12.21 1.22 5.20
CA LEU A 50 10.84 1.42 5.65
C LEU A 50 9.80 0.98 4.61
N GLU A 51 10.04 1.23 3.32
CA GLU A 51 9.22 0.71 2.22
C GLU A 51 9.17 -0.83 2.25
N GLY A 52 10.32 -1.49 2.44
CA GLY A 52 10.39 -2.95 2.58
C GLY A 52 9.64 -3.49 3.81
N GLU A 53 9.75 -2.80 4.95
CA GLU A 53 9.02 -3.15 6.17
C GLU A 53 7.50 -2.97 6.01
N ILE A 54 7.05 -1.93 5.29
CA ILE A 54 5.63 -1.73 4.97
C ILE A 54 5.08 -2.91 4.16
N LEU A 55 5.81 -3.34 3.13
CA LEU A 55 5.41 -4.49 2.30
C LEU A 55 5.42 -5.81 3.10
N THR A 56 6.40 -5.97 3.99
CA THR A 56 6.46 -7.13 4.89
C THR A 56 5.28 -7.15 5.85
N TYR A 57 4.97 -6.00 6.44
CA TYR A 57 3.80 -5.83 7.31
C TYR A 57 2.51 -6.12 6.55
N GLN A 58 2.36 -5.62 5.32
CA GLN A 58 1.20 -5.90 4.46
C GLN A 58 1.00 -7.41 4.27
N LYS A 59 2.05 -8.16 3.91
CA LYS A 59 1.98 -9.62 3.73
C LYS A 59 1.51 -10.32 5.02
N GLY A 60 2.10 -9.96 6.15
CA GLY A 60 1.72 -10.53 7.46
C GLY A 60 0.27 -10.19 7.86
N GLN A 61 -0.19 -8.96 7.60
CA GLN A 61 -1.59 -8.60 7.83
C GLN A 61 -2.54 -9.34 6.90
N HIS A 62 -2.17 -9.50 5.62
CA HIS A 62 -3.00 -10.21 4.64
C HIS A 62 -3.21 -11.66 5.04
N GLU A 63 -2.14 -12.36 5.43
CA GLU A 63 -2.22 -13.73 5.94
C GLU A 63 -3.10 -13.81 7.20
N ARG A 64 -2.84 -12.96 8.20
CA ARG A 64 -3.60 -12.95 9.45
C ARG A 64 -5.09 -12.67 9.24
N LEU A 65 -5.42 -11.70 8.39
CA LEU A 65 -6.81 -11.34 8.10
C LEU A 65 -7.52 -12.45 7.32
N SER A 66 -6.83 -13.08 6.36
CA SER A 66 -7.41 -14.19 5.60
C SER A 66 -7.72 -15.41 6.48
N GLN A 67 -6.90 -15.68 7.50
CA GLN A 67 -7.16 -16.75 8.47
C GLN A 67 -8.31 -16.40 9.42
N ALA A 68 -8.47 -15.12 9.78
CA ALA A 68 -9.55 -14.65 10.65
C ALA A 68 -10.90 -14.43 9.91
N CYS A 69 -10.95 -14.65 8.59
CA CYS A 69 -12.11 -14.33 7.75
C CYS A 69 -13.40 -15.08 8.09
N THR A 70 -13.35 -16.19 8.82
CA THR A 70 -14.57 -16.91 9.20
C THR A 70 -15.54 -16.07 10.02
N ASP A 71 -15.03 -15.10 10.79
CA ASP A 71 -15.82 -14.25 11.69
C ASP A 71 -15.96 -12.80 11.21
N LEU A 72 -15.42 -12.47 10.03
CA LEU A 72 -15.55 -11.13 9.48
C LEU A 72 -16.97 -10.92 8.92
N PRO A 73 -17.54 -9.70 9.01
CA PRO A 73 -18.75 -9.37 8.29
C PRO A 73 -18.47 -9.32 6.78
N LYS A 74 -19.51 -9.59 5.98
CA LYS A 74 -19.43 -9.43 4.53
C LYS A 74 -18.98 -8.00 4.18
N MET A 75 -17.92 -7.93 3.39
CA MET A 75 -17.29 -6.71 2.95
C MET A 75 -17.76 -6.35 1.54
N CYS A 76 -18.13 -5.09 1.35
CA CYS A 76 -18.28 -4.53 0.02
C CYS A 76 -16.90 -4.18 -0.54
N VAL A 77 -16.57 -4.72 -1.71
CA VAL A 77 -15.32 -4.40 -2.40
C VAL A 77 -15.62 -3.61 -3.68
N GLY A 78 -14.82 -2.58 -3.91
CA GLY A 78 -14.73 -1.88 -5.18
C GLY A 78 -13.64 -2.50 -6.04
N VAL A 79 -13.91 -2.57 -7.34
CA VAL A 79 -12.98 -3.03 -8.36
C VAL A 79 -12.82 -1.90 -9.37
N GLY A 80 -11.59 -1.57 -9.75
CA GLY A 80 -11.30 -0.58 -10.78
C GLY A 80 -9.82 -0.52 -11.12
N GLU A 81 -9.47 0.34 -12.08
CA GLU A 81 -8.10 0.51 -12.54
C GLU A 81 -7.53 1.89 -12.17
N THR A 82 -6.22 1.96 -11.98
CA THR A 82 -5.47 3.22 -12.01
C THR A 82 -4.38 3.16 -13.08
N TRP A 83 -4.12 4.30 -13.71
CA TRP A 83 -3.13 4.43 -14.78
C TRP A 83 -1.95 5.25 -14.26
N LEU A 84 -0.81 4.59 -14.11
CA LEU A 84 0.48 5.23 -13.87
C LEU A 84 1.28 5.15 -15.18
N GLU A 85 2.43 4.48 -15.18
CA GLU A 85 3.16 4.11 -16.41
C GLU A 85 2.56 2.86 -17.08
N GLN A 86 1.95 1.99 -16.28
CA GLN A 86 1.28 0.75 -16.66
C GLN A 86 -0.11 0.72 -16.01
N THR A 87 -0.98 -0.17 -16.48
CA THR A 87 -2.30 -0.32 -15.87
C THR A 87 -2.16 -1.06 -14.54
N VAL A 88 -2.77 -0.56 -13.49
CA VAL A 88 -2.80 -1.22 -12.18
C VAL A 88 -4.22 -1.59 -11.85
N LEU A 89 -4.47 -2.88 -11.65
CA LEU A 89 -5.75 -3.41 -11.21
C LEU A 89 -5.85 -3.29 -9.70
N VAL A 90 -6.93 -2.68 -9.23
CA VAL A 90 -7.17 -2.42 -7.80
C VAL A 90 -8.49 -3.02 -7.36
N MET A 91 -8.43 -3.94 -6.39
CA MET A 91 -9.60 -4.40 -5.63
C MET A 91 -9.45 -3.97 -4.18
N MET A 92 -10.41 -3.22 -3.66
CA MET A 92 -10.31 -2.56 -2.36
C MET A 92 -11.58 -2.70 -1.53
N ALA A 93 -11.42 -2.96 -0.25
CA ALA A 93 -12.46 -2.88 0.76
C ALA A 93 -12.99 -1.44 0.89
N LEU A 94 -14.26 -1.19 0.61
CA LEU A 94 -14.79 0.18 0.59
C LEU A 94 -14.87 0.84 1.97
N SER A 95 -15.07 0.04 3.02
CA SER A 95 -15.21 0.55 4.38
C SER A 95 -13.88 0.97 5.01
N SER A 96 -12.77 0.35 4.60
CA SER A 96 -11.45 0.54 5.23
C SER A 96 -10.38 1.09 4.29
N GLY A 97 -10.59 1.02 2.98
CA GLY A 97 -9.56 1.28 1.98
C GLY A 97 -8.49 0.18 1.90
N TYR A 98 -8.73 -0.99 2.49
CA TYR A 98 -7.77 -2.09 2.46
C TYR A 98 -7.67 -2.69 1.05
N LEU A 99 -6.44 -2.74 0.52
CA LEU A 99 -6.15 -3.30 -0.79
C LEU A 99 -6.09 -4.84 -0.70
N LEU A 100 -6.97 -5.48 -1.46
CA LEU A 100 -7.05 -6.93 -1.61
C LEU A 100 -6.30 -7.39 -2.87
N VAL A 101 -6.36 -6.60 -3.93
CA VAL A 101 -5.56 -6.78 -5.16
C VAL A 101 -4.97 -5.42 -5.53
N GLU A 102 -3.67 -5.43 -5.81
CA GLU A 102 -2.93 -4.34 -6.44
C GLU A 102 -1.93 -5.00 -7.38
N GLU A 103 -2.26 -5.06 -8.68
CA GLU A 103 -1.46 -5.80 -9.65
C GLU A 103 -1.18 -4.94 -10.89
N ILE A 104 0.10 -4.81 -11.22
CA ILE A 104 0.55 -4.12 -12.43
C ILE A 104 0.42 -5.07 -13.62
N THR A 105 -0.23 -4.61 -14.68
CA THR A 105 -0.53 -5.42 -15.87
C THR A 105 -0.50 -4.61 -17.15
N ASP A 106 -0.24 -5.31 -18.26
CA ASP A 106 -0.33 -4.75 -19.62
C ASP A 106 -1.76 -4.80 -20.19
N SER A 107 -2.70 -5.46 -19.51
CA SER A 107 -4.08 -5.68 -19.99
C SER A 107 -5.11 -5.57 -18.86
N HIS A 108 -6.15 -4.76 -19.06
CA HIS A 108 -7.31 -4.64 -18.16
C HIS A 108 -8.53 -5.45 -18.64
N ARG A 109 -8.34 -6.43 -19.52
CA ARG A 109 -9.44 -7.24 -20.02
C ARG A 109 -10.03 -8.10 -18.90
N TYR A 110 -11.30 -8.47 -19.07
CA TYR A 110 -12.04 -9.35 -18.15
C TYR A 110 -11.26 -10.59 -17.73
N ILE A 111 -10.56 -11.26 -18.66
CA ILE A 111 -9.78 -12.47 -18.37
C ILE A 111 -8.63 -12.17 -17.41
N THR A 112 -7.92 -11.05 -17.61
CA THR A 112 -6.83 -10.62 -16.73
C THR A 112 -7.37 -10.31 -15.34
N TRP A 113 -8.48 -9.57 -15.26
CA TRP A 113 -9.20 -9.32 -14.00
C TRP A 113 -9.60 -10.61 -13.28
N GLN A 114 -10.19 -11.57 -13.98
CA GLN A 114 -10.55 -12.85 -13.39
C GLN A 114 -9.35 -13.59 -12.82
N GLN A 115 -8.21 -13.60 -13.52
CA GLN A 115 -6.99 -14.23 -13.05
C GLN A 115 -6.48 -13.60 -11.76
N SER A 116 -6.52 -12.26 -11.66
CA SER A 116 -6.07 -11.52 -10.47
C SER A 116 -6.99 -11.70 -9.25
N ILE A 117 -8.31 -11.71 -9.43
CA ILE A 117 -9.25 -11.76 -8.30
C ILE A 117 -9.56 -13.18 -7.80
N GLN A 118 -9.48 -14.19 -8.67
CA GLN A 118 -9.86 -15.56 -8.32
C GLN A 118 -9.11 -16.13 -7.10
N PRO A 119 -7.79 -15.96 -6.95
CA PRO A 119 -7.07 -16.40 -5.76
C PRO A 119 -7.62 -15.75 -4.48
N VAL A 120 -7.91 -14.45 -4.54
CA VAL A 120 -8.43 -13.69 -3.41
C VAL A 120 -9.85 -14.11 -3.06
N LEU A 121 -10.73 -14.27 -4.04
CA LEU A 121 -12.10 -14.76 -3.79
C LEU A 121 -12.12 -16.16 -3.16
N LYS A 122 -11.18 -17.03 -3.55
CA LYS A 122 -11.00 -18.36 -2.94
C LYS A 122 -10.43 -18.28 -1.53
N GLN A 123 -9.56 -17.32 -1.25
CA GLN A 123 -8.97 -17.15 0.07
C GLN A 123 -9.96 -16.51 1.06
N TRP A 124 -10.86 -15.65 0.59
CA TRP A 124 -11.81 -14.89 1.40
C TRP A 124 -13.26 -15.42 1.31
N GLN A 125 -13.42 -16.72 1.01
CA GLN A 125 -14.68 -17.40 0.70
C GLN A 125 -15.88 -16.94 1.56
N GLY A 126 -16.90 -16.39 0.88
CA GLY A 126 -18.19 -16.03 1.48
C GLY A 126 -18.27 -14.63 2.12
N GLN A 127 -17.13 -13.93 2.25
CA GLN A 127 -17.05 -12.63 2.91
C GLN A 127 -16.95 -11.44 1.97
N ILE A 128 -16.96 -11.66 0.65
CA ILE A 128 -16.86 -10.58 -0.34
C ILE A 128 -18.17 -10.43 -1.09
N ASN A 129 -18.77 -9.24 -1.01
CA ASN A 129 -19.80 -8.77 -1.93
C ASN A 129 -19.13 -7.80 -2.91
N THR A 130 -19.06 -8.17 -4.18
CA THR A 130 -18.48 -7.32 -5.22
C THR A 130 -19.45 -6.22 -5.64
N VAL A 131 -18.99 -4.97 -5.62
CA VAL A 131 -19.70 -3.81 -6.16
C VAL A 131 -18.82 -3.23 -7.27
N SER A 132 -19.28 -3.31 -8.51
CA SER A 132 -18.60 -2.69 -9.65
C SER A 132 -18.66 -1.17 -9.53
N MET A 133 -17.51 -0.50 -9.56
CA MET A 133 -17.40 0.97 -9.55
C MET A 133 -17.83 1.59 -10.89
N THR A 134 -18.05 0.77 -11.92
CA THR A 134 -18.36 1.17 -13.30
C THR A 134 -19.65 0.53 -13.80
N GLY A 135 -20.72 0.51 -13.01
CA GLY A 135 -22.11 0.33 -13.50
C GLY A 135 -22.45 -0.94 -14.31
N GLN A 136 -21.53 -1.86 -14.53
CA GLN A 136 -21.74 -3.13 -15.21
C GLN A 136 -21.43 -4.25 -14.22
N LYS A 137 -22.46 -5.06 -13.97
CA LYS A 137 -22.32 -6.34 -13.26
C LYS A 137 -21.35 -7.21 -14.06
N LEU A 138 -20.34 -7.74 -13.38
CA LEU A 138 -19.53 -8.87 -13.85
C LEU A 138 -20.41 -10.11 -14.01
#